data_AF-K5CG08-F1
#
_entry.id   AF-K5CG08-F1
#
_cell.length_a   1.000
_cell.length_b   1.000
_cell.length_c   1.000
_cell.angle_alpha   90.00
_cell.angle_beta   90.00
_cell.angle_gamma   90.00
#
_symmetry.space_group_name_H-M   'P 1'
#
loop_
_entity.id
_entity.type
_entity.pdbx_description
1 polymer ?
#
loop_
_entity_poly.entity_id
_entity_poly.type
_entity_poly.pdbx_seq_one_letter_code
_entity_poly.pdbx_strand_id
1 'polypeptide(L)'
;MTTIQSILQRLTKAVSGTDKKLYSEDELNKFATFYLNKWEENTSEDVIAESFIDFWWNTDHACRRCSVCGKLMSEGYCSDMGAAYYCSDDCLHTEYTKEEWAEECESNEQSYYTEW
;
A
#
# COMPACT_ATOMS: atom_id res chain seq x y z
N MET A 1 3.31 16.95 19.82
CA MET A 1 1.96 16.93 19.25
C MET A 1 2.06 16.60 17.77
N THR A 2 1.35 15.57 17.32
CA THR A 2 1.32 15.18 15.91
C THR A 2 0.77 16.33 15.06
N THR A 3 1.40 16.60 13.91
CA THR A 3 0.96 17.61 12.93
C THR A 3 0.62 16.93 11.60
N ILE A 4 -0.14 17.63 10.75
CA ILE A 4 -0.41 17.18 9.38
C ILE A 4 0.90 16.88 8.66
N GLN A 5 1.86 17.80 8.74
CA GLN A 5 3.17 17.64 8.11
C GLN A 5 3.93 16.42 8.65
N SER A 6 3.88 16.14 9.96
CA SER A 6 4.57 14.96 10.51
C SER A 6 3.93 13.66 10.05
N ILE A 7 2.60 13.62 9.91
CA ILE A 7 1.88 12.43 9.39
C ILE A 7 2.29 12.18 7.94
N LEU A 8 2.24 13.21 7.11
CA LEU A 8 2.59 13.10 5.68
C LEU A 8 4.06 12.71 5.48
N GLN A 9 4.98 13.28 6.25
CA GLN A 9 6.40 12.89 6.17
C GLN A 9 6.62 11.42 6.53
N ARG A 10 5.94 10.93 7.57
CA ARG A 10 6.03 9.53 8.00
C ARG A 10 5.37 8.58 6.98
N LEU A 11 4.23 8.97 6.40
CA LEU A 11 3.61 8.24 5.28
C LEU A 11 4.59 8.15 4.09
N THR A 12 5.09 9.28 3.60
CA THR A 12 6.04 9.33 2.47
C THR A 12 7.24 8.42 2.72
N LYS A 13 7.77 8.41 3.94
CA LYS A 13 8.87 7.52 4.31
C LYS A 13 8.44 6.04 4.27
N ALA A 14 7.31 5.70 4.88
CA ALA A 14 6.78 4.34 4.98
C ALA A 14 6.50 3.71 3.59
N VAL A 15 6.12 4.53 2.62
CA VAL A 15 5.74 4.09 1.27
C VAL A 15 6.71 4.52 0.17
N SER A 16 7.94 4.89 0.53
CA SER A 16 9.00 5.26 -0.41
C SER A 16 8.60 6.36 -1.41
N GLY A 17 7.78 7.32 -0.97
CA GLY A 17 7.35 8.48 -1.75
C GLY A 17 6.32 8.23 -2.84
N THR A 18 5.72 7.03 -2.88
CA THR A 18 4.68 6.69 -3.88
C THR A 18 3.33 7.32 -3.58
N ASP A 19 3.08 7.71 -2.33
CA ASP A 19 1.97 8.57 -1.91
C ASP A 19 1.87 9.83 -2.79
N LYS A 20 3.00 10.52 -3.01
CA LYS A 20 3.05 11.75 -3.81
C LYS A 20 2.93 11.54 -5.31
N LYS A 21 3.02 10.29 -5.78
CA LYS A 21 2.87 9.93 -7.19
C LYS A 21 1.42 9.56 -7.53
N LEU A 22 0.74 8.92 -6.58
CA LEU A 22 -0.60 8.38 -6.76
C LEU A 22 -1.70 9.32 -6.26
N TYR A 23 -1.40 10.20 -5.30
CA TYR A 23 -2.38 11.07 -4.67
C TYR A 23 -1.98 12.53 -4.77
N SER A 24 -2.97 13.38 -4.94
CA SER A 24 -2.87 14.84 -4.88
C SER A 24 -2.59 15.34 -3.46
N GLU A 25 -2.11 16.57 -3.35
CA GLU A 25 -1.88 17.21 -2.06
C GLU A 25 -3.15 17.31 -1.21
N ASP A 26 -4.30 17.58 -1.83
CA ASP A 26 -5.59 17.68 -1.15
C ASP A 26 -6.04 16.33 -0.57
N GLU A 27 -5.83 15.23 -1.29
CA GLU A 27 -6.14 13.87 -0.82
C GLU A 27 -5.24 13.46 0.34
N LEU A 28 -3.94 13.75 0.23
CA LEU A 28 -2.98 13.51 1.31
C LEU A 28 -3.36 14.31 2.56
N ASN A 29 -3.68 15.60 2.41
CA ASN A 29 -4.13 16.44 3.51
C ASN A 29 -5.45 15.97 4.13
N LYS A 30 -6.38 15.45 3.32
CA LYS A 30 -7.64 14.85 3.79
C LYS A 30 -7.38 13.66 4.72
N PHE A 31 -6.50 12.75 4.30
CA PHE A 31 -6.06 11.62 5.13
C PHE A 31 -5.41 12.10 6.43
N ALA A 32 -4.41 12.98 6.35
CA ALA A 32 -3.67 13.44 7.52
C ALA A 32 -4.57 14.21 8.51
N THR A 33 -5.53 14.98 8.01
CA THR A 33 -6.51 15.68 8.84
C THR A 33 -7.42 14.70 9.57
N PHE A 34 -7.89 13.64 8.90
CA PHE A 34 -8.75 12.62 9.50
C PHE A 34 -8.08 11.88 10.68
N TYR A 35 -6.75 11.70 10.62
CA TYR A 35 -5.97 11.02 11.66
C TYR A 35 -5.22 11.94 12.62
N LEU A 36 -5.27 13.27 12.45
CA LEU A 36 -4.48 14.25 13.20
C LEU A 36 -4.55 14.06 14.73
N ASN A 37 -5.75 13.79 15.25
CA ASN A 37 -6.00 13.62 16.68
C ASN A 37 -6.11 12.15 17.13
N LYS A 38 -5.81 11.21 16.23
CA LYS A 38 -5.90 9.76 16.48
C LYS A 38 -4.55 9.10 16.76
N TRP A 39 -3.45 9.76 16.40
CA TRP A 39 -2.10 9.21 16.53
C TRP A 39 -1.20 10.04 17.42
N GLU A 40 -0.37 9.32 18.15
CA GLU A 40 0.73 9.87 18.92
C GLU A 40 2.01 9.94 18.07
N GLU A 41 3.00 10.70 18.55
CA GLU A 41 4.26 10.88 17.83
C GLU A 41 5.02 9.56 17.61
N ASN A 42 4.83 8.60 18.52
CA ASN A 42 5.47 7.28 18.50
C ASN A 42 4.69 6.21 17.73
N THR A 43 3.53 6.54 17.12
CA THR A 43 2.85 5.61 16.21
C THR A 43 3.87 5.14 15.15
N SER A 44 3.82 3.89 14.70
CA SER A 44 4.80 3.42 13.72
C SER A 44 4.51 3.98 12.33
N GLU A 45 5.52 3.93 11.46
CA GLU A 45 5.38 4.24 10.03
C GLU A 45 4.47 3.22 9.33
N ASP A 46 4.56 1.94 9.71
CA ASP A 46 3.69 0.89 9.18
C ASP A 46 2.23 1.10 9.54
N VAL A 47 1.91 1.45 10.79
CA VAL A 47 0.51 1.75 11.18
C VAL A 47 -0.06 2.90 10.35
N ILE A 48 0.74 3.92 10.03
CA ILE A 48 0.31 5.01 9.15
C ILE A 48 0.04 4.48 7.74
N ALA A 49 0.94 3.67 7.17
CA ALA A 49 0.79 3.12 5.83
C ALA A 49 -0.44 2.20 5.73
N GLU A 50 -0.64 1.28 6.67
CA GLU A 50 -1.82 0.40 6.67
C GLU A 50 -3.11 1.21 6.84
N SER A 51 -3.10 2.23 7.70
CA SER A 51 -4.27 3.11 7.86
C SER A 51 -4.55 3.94 6.60
N PHE A 52 -3.54 4.21 5.78
CA PHE A 52 -3.72 4.88 4.49
C PHE A 52 -4.44 3.98 3.49
N ILE A 53 -4.07 2.70 3.43
CA ILE A 53 -4.78 1.68 2.64
C ILE A 53 -6.24 1.59 3.09
N ASP A 54 -6.47 1.47 4.40
CA ASP A 54 -7.81 1.40 5.01
C ASP A 54 -8.63 2.69 4.80
N PHE A 55 -7.98 3.83 4.67
CA PHE A 55 -8.71 5.08 4.45
C PHE A 55 -9.35 5.13 3.05
N TRP A 56 -8.72 4.49 2.06
CA TRP A 56 -9.14 4.54 0.65
C TRP A 56 -9.77 3.24 0.12
N TRP A 57 -9.83 2.15 0.91
CA TRP A 57 -10.18 0.81 0.40
C TRP A 57 -11.53 0.71 -0.33
N ASN A 58 -12.53 1.52 0.05
CA ASN A 58 -13.88 1.52 -0.52
C ASN A 58 -14.15 2.76 -1.38
N THR A 59 -13.13 3.22 -2.10
CA THR A 59 -13.21 4.40 -2.96
C THR A 59 -12.63 4.08 -4.33
N ASP A 60 -12.80 5.01 -5.27
CA ASP A 60 -12.15 5.03 -6.58
C ASP A 60 -10.65 5.35 -6.52
N HIS A 61 -10.09 5.54 -5.32
CA HIS A 61 -8.68 5.78 -5.07
C HIS A 61 -8.06 4.64 -4.24
N ALA A 62 -8.64 3.45 -4.29
CA ALA A 62 -8.10 2.31 -3.57
C ALA A 62 -6.66 2.00 -4.03
N CYS A 63 -5.81 1.57 -3.10
CA CYS A 63 -4.47 1.11 -3.43
C CYS A 63 -4.09 -0.08 -2.54
N ARG A 64 -2.96 -0.71 -2.86
CA ARG A 64 -2.32 -1.74 -2.06
C ARG A 64 -0.90 -1.34 -1.71
N ARG A 65 -0.37 -1.95 -0.66
CA ARG A 65 1.02 -1.76 -0.25
C ARG A 65 1.81 -3.00 -0.62
N CYS A 66 2.86 -2.84 -1.41
CA CYS A 66 3.72 -3.96 -1.77
C CYS A 66 4.36 -4.55 -0.51
N SER A 67 4.18 -5.85 -0.31
CA SER A 67 4.71 -6.62 0.82
C SER A 67 6.24 -6.69 0.86
N VAL A 68 6.90 -6.41 -0.26
CA VAL A 68 8.37 -6.49 -0.39
C VAL A 68 9.03 -5.13 -0.23
N CYS A 69 8.59 -4.13 -1.01
CA CYS A 69 9.25 -2.82 -1.04
C CYS A 69 8.48 -1.70 -0.31
N GLY A 70 7.30 -2.00 0.24
CA GLY A 70 6.47 -1.06 1.02
C GLY A 70 5.81 0.06 0.21
N LYS A 71 6.04 0.13 -1.11
CA LYS A 71 5.43 1.13 -2.00
C LYS A 71 3.92 0.94 -2.10
N LEU A 72 3.18 2.04 -2.24
CA LEU A 72 1.81 2.03 -2.72
C LEU A 72 1.77 1.64 -4.20
N MET A 73 0.74 0.90 -4.57
CA MET A 73 0.48 0.44 -5.94
C MET A 73 -1.03 0.49 -6.21
N SER A 74 -1.43 1.01 -7.37
CA SER A 74 -2.80 0.95 -7.89
C SER A 74 -3.03 -0.26 -8.79
N GLU A 75 -1.97 -0.98 -9.13
CA GLU A 75 -2.03 -2.23 -9.89
C GLU A 75 -0.90 -3.15 -9.42
N GLY A 76 -1.04 -4.45 -9.68
CA GLY A 76 -0.02 -5.43 -9.36
C GLY A 76 -0.58 -6.81 -9.06
N TYR A 77 0.29 -7.64 -8.49
CA TYR A 77 -0.03 -9.01 -8.14
C TYR A 77 -0.65 -9.07 -6.74
N CYS A 78 -1.73 -9.83 -6.63
CA CYS A 78 -2.41 -10.21 -5.40
C CYS A 78 -2.22 -11.70 -5.19
N SER A 79 -1.68 -12.13 -4.06
CA SER A 79 -1.56 -13.54 -3.69
C SER A 79 -2.60 -13.89 -2.63
N ASP A 80 -3.29 -15.01 -2.82
CA ASP A 80 -4.19 -15.64 -1.84
C ASP A 80 -5.13 -14.65 -1.14
N MET A 81 -5.98 -13.97 -1.92
CA MET A 81 -6.97 -12.99 -1.44
C MET A 81 -6.36 -11.83 -0.64
N GLY A 82 -5.12 -11.46 -0.96
CA GLY A 82 -4.43 -10.35 -0.32
C GLY A 82 -3.57 -10.74 0.87
N ALA A 83 -3.19 -12.01 0.99
CA ALA A 83 -2.12 -12.44 1.89
C ALA A 83 -0.80 -11.71 1.60
N ALA A 84 -0.52 -11.44 0.32
CA ALA A 84 0.60 -10.60 -0.11
C ALA A 84 0.29 -9.83 -1.39
N TYR A 85 1.04 -8.74 -1.60
CA TYR A 85 0.91 -7.84 -2.74
C TYR A 85 2.28 -7.50 -3.33
N TYR A 86 2.40 -7.55 -4.66
CA TYR A 86 3.67 -7.26 -5.35
C TYR A 86 3.46 -6.21 -6.45
N CYS A 87 4.21 -5.11 -6.39
CA CYS A 87 4.03 -3.99 -7.33
C CYS A 87 4.73 -4.19 -8.68
N SER A 88 5.56 -5.23 -8.83
CA SER A 88 6.34 -5.48 -10.03
C SER A 88 6.85 -6.92 -10.05
N ASP A 89 7.26 -7.40 -11.23
CA ASP A 89 7.92 -8.71 -11.40
C ASP A 89 9.13 -8.83 -10.47
N ASP A 90 9.94 -7.78 -10.34
CA ASP A 90 11.10 -7.79 -9.43
C ASP A 90 10.72 -8.07 -7.97
N CYS A 91 9.56 -7.58 -7.51
CA CYS A 91 9.08 -7.83 -6.14
C CYS A 91 8.39 -9.20 -6.05
N LEU A 92 7.64 -9.61 -7.07
CA LEU A 92 7.03 -10.93 -7.11
C LEU A 92 8.11 -12.02 -7.08
N HIS A 93 9.18 -11.83 -7.86
CA HIS A 93 10.28 -12.78 -8.01
C HIS A 93 11.27 -12.82 -6.83
N THR A 94 10.98 -12.10 -5.74
CA THR A 94 11.64 -12.40 -4.46
C THR A 94 11.03 -13.62 -3.79
N GLU A 95 9.76 -13.94 -4.07
CA GLU A 95 9.01 -15.03 -3.44
C GLU A 95 8.62 -16.15 -4.43
N TYR A 96 8.32 -15.81 -5.68
CA TYR A 96 7.87 -16.75 -6.71
C TYR A 96 8.77 -16.69 -7.94
N THR A 97 9.27 -17.81 -8.45
CA THR A 97 9.71 -17.87 -9.84
C THR A 97 8.52 -17.64 -10.80
N LYS A 98 8.81 -17.43 -12.08
CA LYS A 98 7.77 -17.29 -13.10
C LYS A 98 6.89 -18.54 -13.20
N GLU A 99 7.51 -19.72 -13.11
CA GLU A 99 6.83 -21.00 -13.15
C GLU A 99 5.97 -21.22 -11.90
N GLU A 100 6.50 -20.91 -10.70
CA GLU A 100 5.75 -21.02 -9.45
C GLU A 100 4.55 -20.06 -9.41
N TRP A 101 4.69 -18.84 -9.90
CA TRP A 101 3.57 -17.91 -9.97
C TRP A 101 2.48 -18.37 -10.97
N ALA A 102 2.89 -18.94 -12.11
CA ALA A 102 1.94 -19.51 -13.05
C ALA A 102 1.15 -20.68 -12.43
N GLU A 103 1.82 -21.57 -11.71
CA GLU A 103 1.19 -22.68 -10.98
C GLU A 103 0.27 -22.18 -9.85
N GLU A 104 0.69 -21.15 -9.10
CA GLU A 104 -0.13 -20.50 -8.07
C GLU A 104 -1.43 -19.93 -8.68
N CYS A 105 -1.35 -19.21 -9.80
CA CYS A 105 -2.54 -18.69 -10.48
C CYS A 105 -3.45 -19.79 -11.06
N GLU A 106 -2.90 -20.93 -11.46
CA GLU A 106 -3.69 -22.08 -11.95
C GLU A 106 -4.39 -22.83 -10.81
N SER A 107 -3.76 -22.91 -9.65
CA SER A 107 -4.23 -23.69 -8.51
C SER A 107 -5.03 -22.88 -7.47
N ASN A 108 -4.82 -21.56 -7.42
CA ASN A 108 -5.47 -20.63 -6.51
C ASN A 108 -6.13 -19.49 -7.29
N GLU A 109 -7.47 -19.55 -7.43
CA GLU A 109 -8.26 -18.50 -8.08
C GLU A 109 -8.21 -17.14 -7.35
N GLN A 110 -7.64 -17.10 -6.14
CA GLN A 110 -7.46 -15.89 -5.34
C GLN A 110 -6.10 -15.24 -5.55
N SER A 111 -5.25 -15.81 -6.42
CA SER A 111 -3.95 -15.27 -6.83
C SER A 111 -4.02 -14.78 -8.28
N TYR A 112 -3.83 -13.47 -8.49
CA TYR A 112 -4.03 -12.82 -9.79
C TYR A 112 -3.33 -11.46 -9.90
N TYR A 113 -3.18 -10.97 -11.13
CA TYR A 113 -2.81 -9.57 -11.39
C TYR A 113 -4.08 -8.73 -11.60
N THR A 114 -4.15 -7.54 -11.01
CA THR A 114 -5.29 -6.61 -11.15
C THR A 114 -4.88 -5.15 -11.01
N GLU A 115 -5.82 -4.27 -11.35
CA GLU A 115 -5.87 -2.86 -10.96
C GLU A 115 -6.86 -2.69 -9.78
N TRP A 116 -6.66 -1.68 -8.93
CA TRP A 116 -7.50 -1.29 -7.80
C TRP A 116 -7.91 0.18 -7.89
#